data_AF-A0AAJ5WQS5-F1
#
_entry.id   AF-A0AAJ5WQS5-F1
#
_cell.length_a   1.000
_cell.length_b   1.000
_cell.length_c   1.000
_cell.angle_alpha   90.00
_cell.angle_beta   90.00
_cell.angle_gamma   90.00
#
_symmetry.space_group_name_H-M   'P 1'
#
loop_
_entity.id
_entity.type
_entity.pdbx_description
1 polymer ?
#
loop_
_entity_poly.entity_id
_entity_poly.type
_entity_poly.pdbx_seq_one_letter_code
_entity_poly.pdbx_strand_id
1 'polypeptide(L)'
;MCKHEEKKCPRCLSPFECKVGDISHCQCYGITLNLEQRKFLEERYGECLCRQCLMELQQRDILFKEKYLLNGHPDLHHRRRP
;
A
#
# COMPACT_ATOMS: atom_id res chain seq x y z
N MET A 1 27.79 15.71 2.04
CA MET A 1 26.62 15.53 1.15
C MET A 1 25.89 14.28 1.57
N CYS A 2 24.72 14.41 2.21
CA CYS A 2 23.90 13.26 2.58
C CYS A 2 23.10 12.85 1.34
N LYS A 3 23.53 11.78 0.67
CA LYS A 3 22.73 11.11 -0.34
C LYS A 3 21.56 10.44 0.38
N HIS A 4 20.50 11.20 0.62
CA HIS A 4 19.22 10.61 0.94
C HIS A 4 18.85 9.77 -0.29
N GLU A 5 18.79 8.45 -0.14
CA GLU A 5 18.25 7.58 -1.19
C GLU A 5 16.77 7.95 -1.36
N GLU A 6 16.52 8.87 -2.28
CA GLU A 6 15.18 9.20 -2.77
C GLU A 6 14.64 7.96 -3.49
N LYS A 7 14.01 7.07 -2.72
CA LYS A 7 13.31 5.92 -3.29
C LYS A 7 12.07 6.42 -4.02
N LYS A 8 11.75 5.77 -5.14
CA LYS A 8 10.52 6.04 -5.88
C LYS A 8 9.51 4.98 -5.53
N CYS A 9 8.28 5.41 -5.28
CA CYS A 9 7.19 4.50 -4.99
C CYS A 9 6.87 3.66 -6.24
N PRO A 10 6.89 2.32 -6.21
CA PRO A 10 6.56 1.50 -7.39
C PRO A 10 5.10 1.65 -7.86
N ARG A 11 4.21 2.22 -7.01
CA ARG A 11 2.79 2.43 -7.34
C ARG A 11 2.51 3.75 -8.05
N CYS A 12 2.95 4.87 -7.46
CA CYS A 12 2.66 6.21 -7.98
C CYS A 12 3.89 6.90 -8.59
N LEU A 13 5.07 6.26 -8.55
CA LEU A 13 6.36 6.79 -9.00
C LEU A 13 6.80 8.08 -8.30
N SER A 14 6.10 8.48 -7.22
CA SER A 14 6.46 9.65 -6.44
C SER A 14 7.77 9.41 -5.67
N PRO A 15 8.71 10.38 -5.67
CA PRO A 15 9.87 10.32 -4.81
C PRO A 15 9.41 10.40 -3.35
N PHE A 16 9.97 9.53 -2.50
CA PHE A 16 9.72 9.55 -1.07
C PHE A 16 10.97 9.12 -0.30
N GLU A 17 11.10 9.63 0.91
CA GLU A 17 12.18 9.24 1.81
C GLU A 17 11.76 8.01 2.62
N CYS A 18 12.33 6.86 2.26
CA CYS A 18 12.19 5.63 3.00
C CYS A 18 13.37 5.45 3.96
N LYS A 19 13.27 5.96 5.19
CA LYS A 19 14.29 5.75 6.22
C LYS A 19 13.99 4.49 7.01
N VAL A 20 14.25 3.32 6.43
CA VAL A 20 14.08 2.03 7.15
C VAL A 20 14.99 1.93 8.38
N GLY A 21 16.15 2.57 8.35
CA GLY A 21 17.05 2.70 9.50
C GLY A 21 16.52 3.60 10.62
N ASP A 22 15.62 4.52 10.30
CA ASP A 22 15.01 5.47 11.25
C ASP A 22 13.50 5.46 11.04
N ILE A 23 12.85 4.36 11.45
CA ILE A 23 11.42 4.17 11.20
C ILE A 23 10.57 5.30 11.81
N SER A 24 11.01 5.92 12.90
CA SER A 24 10.36 7.08 13.52
C SER A 24 10.26 8.31 12.58
N HIS A 25 11.17 8.43 11.61
CA HIS A 25 11.19 9.48 10.58
C HIS A 25 10.74 8.98 9.21
N CYS A 26 10.33 7.71 9.09
CA CYS A 26 9.78 7.18 7.85
C CYS A 26 8.41 7.79 7.59
N GLN A 27 8.13 8.11 6.31
CA GLN A 27 6.78 8.50 5.89
C GLN A 27 5.72 7.41 6.17
N CYS A 28 6.15 6.16 6.29
CA CYS A 28 5.33 5.01 6.67
C CYS A 28 4.95 4.98 8.17
N TYR A 29 5.60 5.78 9.02
CA TYR A 29 5.38 5.79 10.45
C TYR A 29 3.97 6.27 10.81
N GLY A 30 3.34 5.58 11.76
CA GLY A 30 1.97 5.87 12.20
C GLY A 30 0.86 5.36 11.27
N ILE A 31 1.19 4.66 10.18
CA ILE A 31 0.20 4.04 9.31
C ILE A 31 -0.10 2.62 9.81
N THR A 32 -1.33 2.38 10.23
CA THR A 32 -1.77 1.06 10.68
C THR A 32 -2.44 0.30 9.54
N LEU A 33 -1.70 -0.62 8.92
CA LEU A 33 -2.22 -1.51 7.90
C LEU A 33 -2.70 -2.82 8.54
N ASN A 34 -3.82 -3.34 8.03
CA ASN A 34 -4.32 -4.67 8.41
C ASN A 34 -3.42 -5.78 7.85
N LEU A 35 -3.52 -6.98 8.43
CA LEU A 35 -2.74 -8.14 7.97
C LEU A 35 -2.94 -8.42 6.48
N GLU A 36 -4.18 -8.32 5.99
CA GLU A 36 -4.49 -8.54 4.58
C GLU A 36 -3.85 -7.47 3.67
N GLN A 37 -3.80 -6.22 4.13
CA GLN A 37 -3.13 -5.13 3.41
C GLN A 37 -1.63 -5.35 3.37
N ARG A 38 -1.01 -5.70 4.50
CA ARG A 38 0.44 -5.99 4.55
C ARG A 38 0.83 -7.15 3.65
N LYS A 39 0.09 -8.25 3.70
CA LYS A 39 0.30 -9.39 2.79
C LYS A 39 0.17 -8.98 1.33
N PHE A 40 -0.87 -8.23 0.99
CA PHE A 40 -1.03 -7.72 -0.38
C PHE A 40 0.16 -6.86 -0.83
N LEU A 41 0.69 -6.02 0.06
CA LEU A 41 1.86 -5.21 -0.23
C LEU A 41 3.11 -6.05 -0.46
N GLU A 42 3.38 -7.04 0.39
CA GLU A 42 4.51 -7.95 0.26
C GLU A 42 4.39 -8.79 -1.02
N GLU A 43 3.20 -9.30 -1.35
CA GLU A 43 2.98 -10.12 -2.55
C GLU A 43 3.00 -9.31 -3.85
N ARG A 44 2.49 -8.07 -3.85
CA ARG A 44 2.33 -7.25 -5.06
C ARG A 44 3.52 -6.33 -5.33
N TYR A 45 4.00 -5.66 -4.29
CA TYR A 45 5.05 -4.65 -4.40
C TYR A 45 6.38 -5.17 -3.86
N GLY A 46 6.38 -5.99 -2.81
CA GLY A 46 7.60 -6.52 -2.18
C GLY A 46 8.52 -5.45 -1.56
N GLU A 47 8.13 -4.19 -1.63
CA GLU A 47 8.96 -3.02 -1.32
C GLU A 47 8.16 -1.96 -0.55
N CYS A 48 8.86 -0.98 0.01
CA CYS A 48 8.24 0.14 0.71
C CYS A 48 7.50 1.06 -0.28
N LEU A 49 6.30 1.50 0.11
CA LEU A 49 5.50 2.48 -0.60
C LEU A 49 5.50 3.83 0.13
N CYS A 50 5.20 4.89 -0.60
CA CYS A 50 5.02 6.21 -0.01
C CYS A 50 3.78 6.27 0.90
N ARG A 51 3.75 7.25 1.82
CA ARG A 51 2.64 7.46 2.75
C ARG A 51 1.30 7.54 2.06
N GLN A 52 1.22 8.27 0.96
CA GLN A 52 -0.03 8.48 0.24
C GLN A 52 -0.61 7.15 -0.26
N CYS A 53 0.21 6.33 -0.93
CA CYS A 53 -0.20 5.01 -1.38
C CYS A 53 -0.56 4.08 -0.22
N LEU A 54 0.19 4.13 0.89
CA LEU A 54 -0.14 3.33 2.08
C LEU A 54 -1.48 3.76 2.71
N MET A 55 -1.78 5.06 2.77
CA MET A 55 -3.05 5.58 3.28
C MET A 55 -4.21 5.27 2.33
N GLU A 56 -3.99 5.31 1.02
CA GLU A 56 -4.95 4.86 0.03
C GLU A 56 -5.24 3.37 0.17
N LEU A 57 -4.21 2.53 0.28
CA LEU A 57 -4.33 1.09 0.49
C LEU A 57 -4.97 0.74 1.82
N GLN A 58 -4.82 1.60 2.83
CA GLN A 58 -5.54 1.49 4.09
C GLN A 58 -7.06 1.56 3.88
N GLN A 59 -7.53 2.26 2.85
CA GLN A 59 -8.94 2.30 2.49
C GLN A 59 -9.36 0.96 1.87
N ARG A 60 -10.39 0.35 2.46
CA ARG A 60 -10.90 -0.97 2.02
C ARG A 60 -11.34 -0.94 0.56
N ASP A 61 -11.95 0.15 0.11
CA ASP A 61 -12.37 0.34 -1.29
C ASP A 61 -11.20 0.26 -2.28
N ILE A 62 -10.08 0.90 -1.97
CA ILE A 62 -8.91 0.90 -2.87
C ILE A 62 -8.24 -0.47 -2.87
N LEU A 63 -8.06 -1.09 -1.69
CA LEU A 63 -7.51 -2.44 -1.62
C LEU A 63 -8.39 -3.44 -2.38
N PHE A 64 -9.71 -3.37 -2.20
CA PHE A 64 -10.67 -4.21 -2.91
C PHE A 64 -10.60 -3.94 -4.41
N LYS A 65 -10.57 -2.68 -4.83
CA LYS A 65 -10.45 -2.31 -6.23
C LYS A 65 -9.16 -2.87 -6.85
N GLU A 66 -8.01 -2.70 -6.20
CA GLU A 66 -6.72 -3.11 -6.74
C GLU A 66 -6.52 -4.63 -6.74
N LYS A 67 -7.01 -5.32 -5.70
CA LYS A 67 -6.95 -6.78 -5.59
C LYS A 67 -7.92 -7.48 -6.55
N TYR A 68 -9.13 -6.96 -6.71
CA TYR A 68 -10.19 -7.64 -7.48
C TYR A 68 -10.30 -7.16 -8.93
N LEU A 69 -10.00 -5.89 -9.25
CA LEU A 69 -10.03 -5.42 -10.65
C LEU A 69 -8.82 -5.91 -11.46
N LEU A 70 -7.63 -6.07 -10.87
CA LEU A 70 -6.47 -6.57 -11.61
C LEU A 70 -6.49 -8.09 -11.81
N ASN A 71 -7.22 -8.86 -10.99
CA ASN A 71 -7.24 -10.32 -11.07
C ASN A 71 -8.46 -10.92 -11.79
N GLY A 72 -9.28 -10.11 -12.47
CA GLY A 72 -10.30 -10.65 -13.36
C GLY A 72 -11.48 -11.33 -12.66
N HIS A 73 -12.58 -10.59 -12.66
CA HIS A 73 -13.98 -10.98 -12.47
C HIS A 73 -14.54 -11.13 -11.04
N PRO A 74 -15.54 -10.30 -10.68
CA PRO A 74 -16.21 -10.35 -9.39
C PRO A 74 -17.21 -11.50 -9.34
N ASP A 75 -17.04 -12.42 -8.39
CA ASP A 75 -18.20 -13.11 -7.83
C ASP A 75 -18.82 -12.19 -6.77
N LEU A 76 -19.58 -11.22 -7.26
CA LEU A 76 -20.53 -10.46 -6.46
C LEU A 76 -21.84 -11.25 -6.40
N HIS A 77 -21.80 -12.55 -6.07
CA HIS A 77 -23.02 -13.27 -5.74
C HIS A 77 -23.40 -13.01 -4.27
N HIS A 78 -24.24 -11.98 -4.14
CA HIS A 78 -25.45 -12.00 -3.32
C HIS A 78 -25.29 -12.01 -1.78
N ARG A 79 -25.20 -10.80 -1.20
CA ARG A 79 -25.93 -10.52 0.05
C ARG A 79 -27.05 -9.52 -0.22
N ARG A 80 -28.23 -10.04 -0.58
CA ARG A 80 -29.49 -9.47 -0.10
C ARG A 80 -30.34 -10.61 0.46
N ARG A 81 -30.96 -10.32 1.62
CA ARG A 81 -32.04 -11.06 2.31
C ARG A 81 -31.56 -12.02 3.42
N PRO A 82 -32.30 -12.14 4.54
CA PRO A 82 -33.55 -11.46 4.95
C PRO A 82 -33.35 -10.08 5.60
#